data_AF-A0A1A0UVF3-F1
#
_entry.id   AF-A0A1A0UVF3-F1
#
_cell.length_a   1.000
_cell.length_b   1.000
_cell.length_c   1.000
_cell.angle_alpha   90.00
_cell.angle_beta   90.00
_cell.angle_gamma   90.00
#
_symmetry.space_group_name_H-M   'P 1'
#
loop_
_entity.id
_entity.type
_entity.pdbx_description
1 polymer ?
#
loop_
_entity_poly.entity_id
_entity_poly.type
_entity_poly.pdbx_seq_one_letter_code
_entity_poly.pdbx_strand_id
1 'polypeptide(L)'
;MEGDAGTRQLNPTDADETPDESLAVSPDSEATENPDSPEDGTPAKPRRPSRIGRGLAVGISAALLVLATAGGVAGFLLLKNDQKVVAGDRAEAAALQAAKDCVAATHAPDTAAMTAAQSKIIECSTGDFAVQSSLYAGVLVDAYQAANVQVQVSDMRAAVEKHNGDGTFDVLVAVRVKVTNSDVADQEQGYRLRVKMAPDDEGTYKIAKLDQVTS
;
A
#
# COMPACT_ATOMS: atom_id res chain seq x y z
N MET A 1 33.29 -23.15 16.57
CA MET A 1 32.51 -22.21 17.40
C MET A 1 31.32 -21.75 16.55
N GLU A 2 30.24 -22.52 16.36
CA GLU A 2 29.59 -23.56 17.20
C GLU A 2 28.91 -23.01 18.46
N GLY A 3 27.68 -23.47 18.71
CA GLY A 3 26.81 -23.11 19.83
C GLY A 3 25.74 -22.07 19.46
N ASP A 4 24.44 -22.27 19.70
CA ASP A 4 23.74 -23.50 20.10
C ASP A 4 22.27 -23.45 19.63
N ALA A 5 21.63 -24.60 19.46
CA ALA A 5 20.23 -24.76 19.04
C ALA A 5 19.49 -25.74 19.98
N GLY A 6 19.37 -25.35 21.26
CA GLY A 6 18.82 -26.19 22.33
C GLY A 6 17.29 -26.22 22.40
N THR A 7 16.68 -27.32 21.95
CA THR A 7 15.29 -27.69 22.31
C THR A 7 15.26 -28.46 23.63
N ARG A 8 14.20 -28.27 24.45
CA ARG A 8 13.60 -29.27 25.37
C ARG A 8 12.45 -28.67 26.21
N GLN A 9 11.60 -29.44 26.92
CA GLN A 9 10.80 -30.62 26.54
C GLN A 9 9.89 -31.03 27.73
N LEU A 10 8.56 -30.94 27.54
CA LEU A 10 7.45 -31.70 28.15
C LEU A 10 7.29 -31.89 29.68
N ASN A 11 6.01 -32.06 30.07
CA ASN A 11 5.48 -32.41 31.40
C ASN A 11 5.72 -33.90 31.75
N PRO A 12 5.71 -34.29 33.04
CA PRO A 12 4.54 -34.96 33.67
C PRO A 12 4.23 -34.36 35.07
N THR A 13 3.14 -34.63 35.80
CA THR A 13 2.41 -35.89 36.17
C THR A 13 0.87 -35.63 36.04
N ASP A 14 -0.05 -36.55 35.74
CA ASP A 14 -0.33 -37.96 36.16
C ASP A 14 -0.64 -38.09 37.68
N ALA A 15 -1.61 -38.87 38.18
CA ALA A 15 -2.71 -39.69 37.61
C ALA A 15 -3.97 -39.48 38.54
N ASP A 16 -5.12 -40.16 38.51
CA ASP A 16 -5.71 -41.35 37.82
C ASP A 16 -7.11 -40.93 37.21
N GLU A 17 -8.09 -41.70 36.71
CA GLU A 17 -8.57 -43.11 36.82
C GLU A 17 -9.16 -43.52 38.21
N THR A 18 -10.15 -44.43 38.37
CA THR A 18 -10.93 -45.35 37.49
C THR A 18 -12.46 -45.31 37.80
N PRO A 19 -13.33 -46.00 37.02
CA PRO A 19 -14.79 -46.09 37.24
C PRO A 19 -15.35 -47.47 37.71
N ASP A 20 -16.66 -47.46 38.00
CA ASP A 20 -17.68 -48.54 37.86
C ASP A 20 -18.05 -49.51 39.01
N GLU A 21 -19.27 -50.05 38.86
CA GLU A 21 -19.98 -51.19 39.48
C GLU A 21 -20.15 -51.36 41.02
N SER A 22 -21.40 -51.45 41.51
CA SER A 22 -22.05 -52.73 41.89
C SER A 22 -23.53 -52.58 42.34
N LEU A 23 -24.20 -53.68 42.70
CA LEU A 23 -25.67 -53.83 42.85
C LEU A 23 -26.11 -54.44 44.20
N ALA A 24 -27.12 -53.84 44.87
CA ALA A 24 -28.08 -54.46 45.82
C ALA A 24 -29.13 -53.38 46.22
N VAL A 25 -30.48 -53.51 46.26
CA VAL A 25 -31.50 -54.59 46.39
C VAL A 25 -32.16 -54.67 47.79
N SER A 26 -33.33 -54.01 47.89
CA SER A 26 -34.52 -54.36 48.72
C SER A 26 -34.42 -54.29 50.27
N PRO A 27 -35.55 -54.32 51.05
CA PRO A 27 -36.95 -54.57 50.66
C PRO A 27 -38.05 -53.58 51.15
N ASP A 28 -39.24 -53.81 50.59
CA ASP A 28 -40.65 -53.60 50.98
C ASP A 28 -41.11 -52.62 52.07
N SER A 29 -42.22 -51.92 51.74
CA SER A 29 -43.48 -52.06 52.50
C SER A 29 -44.72 -51.84 51.60
N GLU A 30 -45.58 -52.85 51.64
CA GLU A 30 -46.98 -53.01 51.18
C GLU A 30 -47.94 -51.85 51.55
N ALA A 31 -49.15 -51.68 50.99
CA ALA A 31 -49.91 -52.31 49.89
C ALA A 31 -50.91 -51.24 49.32
N THR A 32 -51.61 -51.43 48.19
CA THR A 32 -52.95 -52.06 48.03
C THR A 32 -53.49 -51.52 46.69
N GLU A 33 -54.19 -52.22 45.77
CA GLU A 33 -54.49 -53.63 45.51
C GLU A 33 -54.93 -53.74 44.02
N ASN A 34 -54.96 -54.95 43.44
CA ASN A 34 -55.31 -55.22 42.03
C ASN A 34 -56.84 -55.47 41.85
N PRO A 35 -57.42 -55.83 40.68
CA PRO A 35 -56.91 -55.92 39.30
C PRO A 35 -57.82 -55.26 38.23
N ASP A 36 -57.42 -55.26 36.94
CA ASP A 36 -57.94 -56.19 35.89
C ASP A 36 -57.22 -55.98 34.53
N SER A 37 -57.50 -56.85 33.55
CA SER A 37 -56.88 -56.98 32.21
C SER A 37 -57.89 -56.62 31.07
N PRO A 38 -57.57 -56.69 29.75
CA PRO A 38 -56.29 -56.94 29.08
C PRO A 38 -55.95 -55.94 27.94
N GLU A 39 -54.86 -56.24 27.22
CA GLU A 39 -54.56 -55.99 25.79
C GLU A 39 -55.25 -54.84 25.01
N ASP A 40 -54.44 -53.89 24.50
CA ASP A 40 -54.25 -53.79 23.04
C ASP A 40 -52.86 -53.23 22.69
N GLY A 41 -52.30 -53.59 21.54
CA GLY A 41 -50.91 -53.33 21.15
C GLY A 41 -50.74 -52.30 20.03
N THR A 42 -50.09 -51.17 20.31
CA THR A 42 -49.65 -50.19 19.28
C THR A 42 -48.30 -49.55 19.69
N PRO A 43 -47.33 -49.34 18.77
CA PRO A 43 -45.91 -49.40 19.15
C PRO A 43 -45.15 -48.06 19.31
N ALA A 44 -43.98 -48.19 19.94
CA ALA A 44 -42.76 -47.38 19.77
C ALA A 44 -42.77 -45.87 20.14
N LYS A 45 -42.29 -45.60 21.37
CA LYS A 45 -41.61 -44.38 21.87
C LYS A 45 -41.65 -43.11 20.99
N PRO A 46 -42.31 -42.01 21.41
CA PRO A 46 -42.04 -40.70 20.85
C PRO A 46 -40.61 -40.24 21.19
N ARG A 47 -39.72 -40.16 20.20
CA ARG A 47 -38.44 -39.45 20.33
C ARG A 47 -38.71 -37.98 20.71
N ARG A 48 -38.17 -37.52 21.84
CA ARG A 48 -38.31 -36.14 22.32
C ARG A 48 -37.84 -35.16 21.22
N PRO A 49 -38.71 -34.36 20.61
CA PRO A 49 -38.32 -33.50 19.49
C PRO A 49 -37.39 -32.40 19.99
N SER A 50 -36.24 -32.23 19.34
CA SER A 50 -35.33 -31.11 19.55
C SER A 50 -36.00 -29.82 19.06
N ARG A 51 -36.74 -29.15 19.96
CA ARG A 51 -37.45 -27.89 19.68
C ARG A 51 -36.51 -26.68 19.56
N ILE A 52 -35.48 -26.80 18.72
CA ILE A 52 -34.89 -25.65 18.03
C ILE A 52 -36.02 -25.13 17.12
N GLY A 53 -36.76 -24.12 17.58
CA GLY A 53 -37.92 -23.62 16.88
C GLY A 53 -37.56 -23.18 15.47
N ARG A 54 -38.39 -23.50 14.47
CA ARG A 54 -38.09 -23.23 13.04
C ARG A 54 -37.73 -21.76 12.78
N GLY A 55 -38.30 -20.82 13.54
CA GLY A 55 -37.95 -19.39 13.50
C GLY A 55 -36.50 -19.07 13.91
N LEU A 56 -35.90 -19.80 14.86
CA LEU A 56 -34.49 -19.60 15.23
C LEU A 56 -33.55 -20.08 14.10
N ALA A 57 -33.85 -21.22 13.49
CA ALA A 57 -33.09 -21.72 12.34
C ALA A 57 -33.20 -20.80 11.12
N VAL A 58 -34.39 -20.23 10.87
CA VAL A 58 -34.61 -19.21 9.82
C VAL A 58 -33.89 -17.90 10.14
N GLY A 59 -33.88 -17.45 11.40
CA GLY A 59 -33.15 -16.25 11.82
C GLY A 59 -31.63 -16.40 11.63
N ILE A 60 -31.06 -17.55 12.00
CA ILE A 60 -29.64 -17.85 11.80
C ILE A 60 -29.28 -17.92 10.31
N SER A 61 -30.07 -18.61 9.49
CA SER A 61 -29.78 -18.71 8.05
C SER A 61 -29.96 -17.37 7.32
N ALA A 62 -30.93 -16.55 7.71
CA ALA A 62 -31.05 -15.17 7.21
C ALA A 62 -29.83 -14.31 7.60
N ALA A 63 -29.37 -14.38 8.86
CA ALA A 63 -28.18 -13.66 9.32
C ALA A 63 -26.91 -14.10 8.58
N LEU A 64 -26.74 -15.42 8.33
CA LEU A 64 -25.61 -15.93 7.54
C LEU A 64 -25.64 -15.46 6.08
N LEU A 65 -26.81 -15.35 5.46
CA LEU A 65 -26.95 -14.79 4.11
C LEU A 65 -26.62 -13.28 4.06
N VAL A 66 -27.02 -12.50 5.08
CA VAL A 66 -26.63 -11.09 5.21
C VAL A 66 -25.12 -10.94 5.41
N LEU A 67 -24.50 -11.79 6.24
CA LEU A 67 -23.04 -11.77 6.44
C LEU A 67 -22.27 -12.19 5.18
N ALA A 68 -22.73 -13.22 4.47
CA ALA A 68 -22.11 -13.68 3.22
C ALA A 68 -22.20 -12.62 2.10
N THR A 69 -23.36 -11.97 1.96
CA THR A 69 -23.53 -10.90 0.97
C THR A 69 -22.74 -9.65 1.33
N ALA A 70 -22.71 -9.24 2.60
CA ALA A 70 -21.88 -8.13 3.07
C ALA A 70 -20.38 -8.39 2.86
N GLY A 71 -19.91 -9.60 3.17
CA GLY A 71 -18.52 -10.02 2.95
C GLY A 71 -18.13 -10.04 1.46
N GLY A 72 -19.02 -10.54 0.60
CA GLY A 72 -18.81 -10.52 -0.85
C GLY A 72 -18.73 -9.10 -1.43
N VAL A 73 -19.60 -8.19 -0.98
CA VAL A 73 -19.57 -6.77 -1.37
C VAL A 73 -18.29 -6.09 -0.86
N ALA A 74 -17.89 -6.33 0.39
CA ALA A 74 -16.65 -5.79 0.96
C ALA A 74 -15.40 -6.26 0.18
N GLY A 75 -15.30 -7.56 -0.11
CA GLY A 75 -14.19 -8.11 -0.90
C GLY A 75 -14.12 -7.56 -2.32
N PHE A 76 -15.27 -7.38 -2.99
CA PHE A 76 -15.32 -6.75 -4.31
C PHE A 76 -14.92 -5.27 -4.28
N LEU A 77 -15.32 -4.52 -3.25
CA LEU A 77 -14.94 -3.12 -3.08
C LEU A 77 -13.45 -2.96 -2.80
N LEU A 78 -12.85 -3.85 -2.00
CA LEU A 78 -11.39 -3.88 -1.76
C LEU A 78 -10.62 -4.11 -3.06
N LEU A 79 -10.91 -5.21 -3.79
CA LEU A 79 -10.24 -5.51 -5.07
C LEU A 79 -10.36 -4.39 -6.10
N LYS A 80 -11.51 -3.69 -6.14
CA LYS A 80 -11.75 -2.54 -7.02
C LYS A 80 -11.04 -1.26 -6.54
N ASN A 81 -10.74 -1.14 -5.25
CA ASN A 81 -9.96 -0.05 -4.70
C ASN A 81 -8.46 -0.26 -4.92
N ASP A 82 -7.96 -1.48 -4.69
CA ASP A 82 -6.56 -1.85 -4.88
C ASP A 82 -6.07 -1.52 -6.30
N GLN A 83 -6.88 -1.82 -7.32
CA GLN A 83 -6.58 -1.46 -8.72
C GLN A 83 -6.41 0.05 -8.94
N LYS A 84 -7.14 0.90 -8.20
CA LYS A 84 -7.02 2.35 -8.28
C LYS A 84 -5.82 2.89 -7.51
N VAL A 85 -5.58 2.34 -6.32
CA VAL A 85 -4.42 2.69 -5.48
C VAL A 85 -3.13 2.36 -6.26
N VAL A 86 -2.99 1.12 -6.72
CA VAL A 86 -1.82 0.66 -7.50
C VAL A 86 -1.65 1.43 -8.82
N ALA A 87 -2.72 1.95 -9.43
CA ALA A 87 -2.61 2.85 -10.58
C ALA A 87 -2.11 4.25 -10.19
N GLY A 88 -2.61 4.80 -9.06
CA GLY A 88 -2.15 6.05 -8.47
C GLY A 88 -0.69 6.01 -8.04
N ASP A 89 -0.28 4.97 -7.30
CA ASP A 89 1.09 4.78 -6.82
C ASP A 89 2.10 4.72 -7.99
N ARG A 90 1.72 4.07 -9.10
CA ARG A 90 2.53 4.01 -10.33
C ARG A 90 2.62 5.36 -11.05
N ALA A 91 1.50 6.10 -11.11
CA ALA A 91 1.47 7.44 -11.68
C ALA A 91 2.35 8.41 -10.86
N GLU A 92 2.25 8.35 -9.52
CA GLU A 92 3.07 9.12 -8.61
C GLU A 92 4.57 8.77 -8.75
N ALA A 93 4.91 7.48 -8.76
CA ALA A 93 6.29 7.02 -8.94
C ALA A 93 6.88 7.45 -10.30
N ALA A 94 6.09 7.37 -11.38
CA ALA A 94 6.51 7.84 -12.70
C ALA A 94 6.70 9.36 -12.74
N ALA A 95 5.79 10.13 -12.15
CA ALA A 95 5.92 11.59 -12.04
C ALA A 95 7.13 11.99 -11.17
N LEU A 96 7.39 11.28 -10.06
CA LEU A 96 8.55 11.48 -9.20
C LEU A 96 9.88 11.16 -9.88
N GLN A 97 9.93 10.09 -10.69
CA GLN A 97 11.12 9.76 -11.46
C GLN A 97 11.35 10.81 -12.56
N ALA A 98 10.34 11.09 -13.38
CA ALA A 98 10.43 12.10 -14.43
C ALA A 98 10.81 13.48 -13.87
N ALA A 99 10.28 13.89 -12.72
CA ALA A 99 10.67 15.14 -12.06
C ALA A 99 12.16 15.18 -11.71
N LYS A 100 12.75 14.07 -11.22
CA LYS A 100 14.20 14.00 -10.95
C LYS A 100 15.02 14.03 -12.22
N ASP A 101 14.69 13.16 -13.19
CA ASP A 101 15.44 13.00 -14.44
C ASP A 101 15.42 14.31 -15.24
N CYS A 102 14.28 15.01 -15.26
CA CYS A 102 14.11 16.29 -15.94
C CYS A 102 14.71 17.49 -15.20
N VAL A 103 14.71 17.51 -13.85
CA VAL A 103 15.46 18.53 -13.10
C VAL A 103 16.97 18.31 -13.25
N ALA A 104 17.45 17.07 -13.24
CA ALA A 104 18.85 16.74 -13.47
C ALA A 104 19.32 17.21 -14.87
N ALA A 105 18.47 17.11 -15.89
CA ALA A 105 18.74 17.65 -17.21
C ALA A 105 18.94 19.19 -17.23
N THR A 106 18.44 19.94 -16.24
CA THR A 106 18.72 21.39 -16.10
C THR A 106 20.11 21.69 -15.53
N HIS A 107 20.90 20.67 -15.20
CA HIS A 107 22.24 20.80 -14.60
C HIS A 107 23.28 20.05 -15.45
N ALA A 108 23.50 20.53 -16.68
CA ALA A 108 24.52 19.96 -17.56
C ALA A 108 25.91 20.04 -16.88
N PRO A 109 26.69 18.94 -16.85
CA PRO A 109 27.92 18.92 -16.07
C PRO A 109 29.06 19.75 -16.65
N ASP A 110 29.05 19.99 -17.97
CA ASP A 110 30.04 20.79 -18.70
C ASP A 110 29.45 21.32 -20.03
N THR A 111 30.24 22.08 -20.79
CA THR A 111 29.86 22.65 -22.09
C THR A 111 29.70 21.62 -23.22
N ALA A 112 30.27 20.42 -23.11
CA ALA A 112 30.09 19.36 -24.10
C ALA A 112 28.76 18.62 -23.90
N ALA A 113 28.33 18.46 -22.65
CA ALA A 113 27.04 17.88 -22.29
C ALA A 113 25.86 18.84 -22.54
N MET A 114 26.09 20.17 -22.62
CA MET A 114 25.04 21.18 -22.80
C MET A 114 24.05 20.89 -23.94
N THR A 115 24.51 20.47 -25.12
CA THR A 115 23.61 20.19 -26.26
C THR A 115 22.65 19.03 -25.97
N ALA A 116 23.14 17.99 -25.27
CA ALA A 116 22.31 16.86 -24.85
C ALA A 116 21.32 17.27 -23.73
N ALA A 117 21.78 18.08 -22.77
CA ALA A 117 20.95 18.65 -21.72
C ALA A 117 19.82 19.52 -22.29
N GLN A 118 20.12 20.47 -23.19
CA GLN A 118 19.11 21.30 -23.88
C GLN A 118 18.05 20.44 -24.58
N SER A 119 18.50 19.42 -25.33
CA SER A 119 17.60 18.47 -26.00
C SER A 119 16.69 17.73 -25.01
N LYS A 120 17.25 17.30 -23.87
CA LYS A 120 16.50 16.60 -22.83
C LYS A 120 15.55 17.52 -22.05
N ILE A 121 15.92 18.77 -21.81
CA ILE A 121 15.04 19.79 -21.20
C ILE A 121 13.80 20.01 -22.08
N ILE A 122 13.98 20.10 -23.41
CA ILE A 122 12.85 20.25 -24.36
C ILE A 122 11.95 19.01 -24.31
N GLU A 123 12.52 17.80 -24.40
CA GLU A 123 11.79 16.52 -24.27
C GLU A 123 10.99 16.43 -22.96
N CYS A 124 11.59 16.93 -21.87
CA CYS A 124 11.02 16.99 -20.53
C CYS A 124 9.97 18.09 -20.31
N SER A 125 9.69 18.94 -21.30
CA SER A 125 8.88 20.14 -21.12
C SER A 125 7.49 20.04 -21.76
N THR A 126 6.51 20.67 -21.13
CA THR A 126 5.17 20.92 -21.66
C THR A 126 4.64 22.25 -21.07
N GLY A 127 3.46 22.70 -21.50
CA GLY A 127 2.82 23.90 -20.98
C GLY A 127 3.70 25.17 -20.98
N ASP A 128 3.63 25.95 -19.90
CA ASP A 128 4.38 27.20 -19.74
C ASP A 128 5.90 26.97 -19.76
N PHE A 129 6.36 25.87 -19.16
CA PHE A 129 7.80 25.57 -19.04
C PHE A 129 8.45 25.29 -20.40
N ALA A 130 7.73 24.74 -21.38
CA ALA A 130 8.24 24.54 -22.75
C ALA A 130 8.62 25.86 -23.45
N VAL A 131 7.89 26.94 -23.17
CA VAL A 131 8.22 28.28 -23.67
C VAL A 131 9.42 28.83 -22.93
N GLN A 132 9.41 28.79 -21.60
CA GLN A 132 10.47 29.36 -20.75
C GLN A 132 11.83 28.67 -20.94
N SER A 133 11.87 27.34 -21.01
CA SER A 133 13.11 26.57 -21.07
C SER A 133 13.94 26.88 -22.32
N SER A 134 13.27 27.08 -23.46
CA SER A 134 13.89 27.44 -24.74
C SER A 134 14.66 28.76 -24.70
N LEU A 135 14.20 29.72 -23.88
CA LEU A 135 14.80 31.06 -23.75
C LEU A 135 16.05 31.05 -22.86
N TYR A 136 16.06 30.24 -21.80
CA TYR A 136 17.22 30.14 -20.90
C TYR A 136 18.38 29.35 -21.51
N ALA A 137 18.08 28.34 -22.34
CA ALA A 137 19.07 27.42 -22.91
C ALA A 137 20.30 28.09 -23.54
N GLY A 138 20.10 29.17 -24.31
CA GLY A 138 21.19 29.85 -25.02
C GLY A 138 22.15 30.61 -24.10
N VAL A 139 21.64 31.25 -23.04
CA VAL A 139 22.44 32.14 -22.16
C VAL A 139 23.44 31.36 -21.30
N LEU A 140 23.14 30.10 -20.96
CA LEU A 140 24.00 29.29 -20.10
C LEU A 140 25.32 28.87 -20.79
N VAL A 141 25.34 28.69 -22.11
CA VAL A 141 26.52 28.14 -22.82
C VAL A 141 27.72 29.10 -22.72
N ASP A 142 27.50 30.37 -23.06
CA ASP A 142 28.52 31.42 -22.99
C ASP A 142 29.05 31.59 -21.56
N ALA A 143 28.16 31.53 -20.56
CA ALA A 143 28.53 31.66 -19.14
C ALA A 143 29.38 30.48 -18.64
N TYR A 144 29.01 29.24 -19.00
CA TYR A 144 29.81 28.05 -18.65
C TYR A 144 31.18 28.06 -19.33
N GLN A 145 31.25 28.51 -20.58
CA GLN A 145 32.52 28.62 -21.31
C GLN A 145 33.43 29.73 -20.74
N ALA A 146 32.87 30.90 -20.41
CA ALA A 146 33.63 32.05 -19.90
C ALA A 146 34.25 31.81 -18.52
N ALA A 147 33.58 31.07 -17.64
CA ALA A 147 34.05 30.76 -16.29
C ALA A 147 34.59 29.32 -16.11
N ASN A 148 34.70 28.54 -17.21
CA ASN A 148 35.11 27.13 -17.22
C ASN A 148 34.37 26.28 -16.17
N VAL A 149 33.05 26.39 -16.16
CA VAL A 149 32.19 25.84 -15.10
C VAL A 149 31.97 24.34 -15.30
N GLN A 150 32.15 23.59 -14.22
CA GLN A 150 31.71 22.20 -14.07
C GLN A 150 30.66 22.11 -12.98
N VAL A 151 29.61 21.32 -13.20
CA VAL A 151 28.51 21.10 -12.25
C VAL A 151 28.32 19.61 -11.98
N GLN A 152 28.13 19.24 -10.71
CA GLN A 152 27.81 17.87 -10.32
C GLN A 152 26.65 17.88 -9.32
N VAL A 153 25.60 17.08 -9.58
CA VAL A 153 24.53 16.89 -8.60
C VAL A 153 25.04 15.98 -7.48
N SER A 154 25.15 16.50 -6.25
CA SER A 154 25.69 15.75 -5.10
C SER A 154 24.62 15.03 -4.28
N ASP A 155 23.39 15.53 -4.28
CA ASP A 155 22.20 14.90 -3.70
C ASP A 155 20.94 15.41 -4.42
N MET A 156 19.98 14.53 -4.70
CA MET A 156 18.68 14.92 -5.22
C MET A 156 17.57 14.09 -4.62
N ARG A 157 16.57 14.77 -4.06
CA ARG A 157 15.40 14.16 -3.41
C ARG A 157 14.14 14.82 -3.95
N ALA A 158 13.14 14.01 -4.29
CA ALA A 158 11.84 14.50 -4.72
C ALA A 158 10.75 13.82 -3.88
N ALA A 159 9.70 14.57 -3.55
CA ALA A 159 8.49 14.09 -2.91
C ALA A 159 7.28 14.85 -3.47
N VAL A 160 6.13 14.21 -3.55
CA VAL A 160 4.90 14.86 -4.00
C VAL A 160 4.33 15.71 -2.85
N GLU A 161 4.05 16.98 -3.12
CA GLU A 161 3.32 17.85 -2.19
C GLU A 161 1.81 17.69 -2.35
N LYS A 162 1.34 17.44 -3.59
CA LYS A 162 -0.08 17.38 -3.89
C LYS A 162 -0.39 16.56 -5.16
N HIS A 163 -1.45 15.76 -5.07
CA HIS A 163 -2.09 15.09 -6.19
C HIS A 163 -3.27 15.96 -6.64
N ASN A 164 -3.36 16.30 -7.91
CA ASN A 164 -4.47 17.11 -8.44
C ASN A 164 -5.49 16.23 -9.17
N GLY A 165 -6.76 16.64 -9.13
CA GLY A 165 -7.87 15.90 -9.75
C GLY A 165 -7.89 15.91 -11.28
N ASP A 166 -6.97 16.65 -11.92
CA ASP A 166 -6.72 16.70 -13.35
C ASP A 166 -5.68 15.67 -13.82
N GLY A 167 -5.12 14.85 -12.91
CA GLY A 167 -4.05 13.90 -13.19
C GLY A 167 -2.63 14.50 -13.11
N THR A 168 -2.49 15.75 -12.69
CA THR A 168 -1.19 16.40 -12.49
C THR A 168 -0.69 16.27 -11.04
N PHE A 169 0.62 16.36 -10.84
CA PHE A 169 1.27 16.24 -9.53
C PHE A 169 2.12 17.49 -9.27
N ASP A 170 1.97 18.10 -8.10
CA ASP A 170 2.88 19.15 -7.63
C ASP A 170 4.00 18.47 -6.83
N VAL A 171 5.22 18.49 -7.35
CA VAL A 171 6.40 17.77 -6.82
C VAL A 171 7.42 18.77 -6.30
N LEU A 172 7.93 18.54 -5.08
CA LEU A 172 9.01 19.34 -4.50
C LEU A 172 10.33 18.59 -4.63
N VAL A 173 11.22 19.09 -5.49
CA VAL A 173 12.56 18.56 -5.70
C VAL A 173 13.56 19.41 -4.91
N ALA A 174 14.26 18.80 -3.96
CA ALA A 174 15.41 19.38 -3.29
C ALA A 174 16.68 18.89 -3.98
N VAL A 175 17.51 19.81 -4.44
CA VAL A 175 18.75 19.53 -5.17
C VAL A 175 19.93 20.12 -4.41
N ARG A 176 21.05 19.40 -4.39
CA ARG A 176 22.37 19.95 -4.11
C ARG A 176 23.24 19.81 -5.35
N VAL A 177 23.88 20.90 -5.74
CA VAL A 177 24.87 20.92 -6.80
C VAL A 177 26.21 21.37 -6.24
N LYS A 178 27.29 20.73 -6.65
CA LYS A 178 28.65 21.22 -6.51
C LYS A 178 29.03 21.94 -7.80
N VAL A 179 29.59 23.13 -7.64
CA VAL A 179 30.07 23.95 -8.75
C VAL A 179 31.58 24.14 -8.59
N THR A 180 32.31 23.87 -9.67
CA THR A 180 33.75 24.12 -9.78
C THR A 180 33.97 25.09 -10.95
N ASN A 181 34.75 26.14 -10.74
CA ASN A 181 35.16 27.10 -11.78
C ASN A 181 36.69 27.31 -11.75
N SER A 182 37.19 28.36 -12.40
CA SER A 182 38.62 28.72 -12.39
C SER A 182 39.21 29.06 -11.02
N ASP A 183 38.38 29.50 -10.07
CA ASP A 183 38.81 30.19 -8.84
C ASP A 183 38.50 29.39 -7.57
N VAL A 184 37.44 28.57 -7.60
CA VAL A 184 36.90 27.80 -6.49
C VAL A 184 36.43 26.43 -7.00
N ALA A 185 36.80 25.36 -6.28
CA ALA A 185 36.34 24.00 -6.55
C ALA A 185 35.33 23.53 -5.48
N ASP A 186 34.46 22.58 -5.85
CA ASP A 186 33.54 21.87 -4.96
C ASP A 186 32.59 22.77 -4.14
N GLN A 187 32.23 23.97 -4.65
CA GLN A 187 31.28 24.85 -3.96
C GLN A 187 29.88 24.23 -3.99
N GLU A 188 29.44 23.64 -2.87
CA GLU A 188 28.11 23.06 -2.74
C GLU A 188 27.05 24.13 -2.48
N GLN A 189 26.03 24.17 -3.34
CA GLN A 189 24.83 25.00 -3.22
C GLN A 189 23.59 24.10 -3.20
N GLY A 190 22.67 24.36 -2.26
CA GLY A 190 21.44 23.58 -2.10
C GLY A 190 20.19 24.45 -2.20
N TYR A 191 19.21 24.03 -2.98
CA TYR A 191 17.95 24.74 -3.18
C TYR A 191 16.78 23.80 -3.48
N ARG A 192 15.57 24.37 -3.60
CA ARG A 192 14.32 23.62 -3.78
C ARG A 192 13.54 24.16 -4.97
N LEU A 193 13.01 23.27 -5.80
CA LEU A 193 12.18 23.56 -6.95
C LEU A 193 10.82 22.91 -6.75
N ARG A 194 9.74 23.67 -6.90
CA ARG A 194 8.39 23.14 -7.08
C ARG A 194 8.16 22.92 -8.56
N VAL A 195 7.79 21.70 -8.93
CA VAL A 195 7.67 21.23 -10.30
C VAL A 195 6.27 20.69 -10.49
N LYS A 196 5.45 21.32 -11.33
CA LYS A 196 4.14 20.75 -11.70
C LYS A 196 4.35 19.77 -12.84
N MET A 197 4.20 18.48 -12.54
CA MET A 197 4.25 17.39 -13.51
C MET A 197 2.86 17.19 -14.12
N ALA A 198 2.77 17.16 -15.45
CA ALA A 198 1.55 16.83 -16.18
C ALA A 198 1.83 15.71 -17.18
N PRO A 199 0.89 14.76 -17.40
CA PRO A 199 0.98 13.82 -18.50
C PRO A 199 0.80 14.56 -19.83
N ASP A 200 1.48 14.09 -20.87
CA ASP A 200 1.18 14.42 -22.26
C ASP A 200 0.12 13.48 -22.87
N ASP A 201 -0.15 13.64 -24.17
CA ASP A 201 -1.13 12.83 -24.91
C ASP A 201 -0.79 11.32 -24.96
N GLU A 202 0.46 10.94 -24.69
CA GLU A 202 0.93 9.56 -24.60
C GLU A 202 0.93 9.03 -23.15
N GLY A 203 0.63 9.89 -22.16
CA GLY A 203 0.63 9.59 -20.74
C GLY A 203 1.99 9.74 -20.04
N THR A 204 2.99 10.32 -20.71
CA THR A 204 4.33 10.55 -20.16
C THR A 204 4.37 11.84 -19.33
N TYR A 205 4.84 11.76 -18.08
CA TYR A 205 4.93 12.93 -17.21
C TYR A 205 6.06 13.87 -17.63
N LYS A 206 5.70 15.12 -17.93
CA LYS A 206 6.59 16.23 -18.30
C LYS A 206 6.39 17.41 -17.38
N ILE A 207 7.40 18.27 -17.28
CA ILE A 207 7.35 19.51 -16.49
C ILE A 207 6.46 20.52 -17.23
N ALA A 208 5.30 20.82 -16.65
CA ALA A 208 4.40 21.87 -17.13
C ALA A 208 4.77 23.25 -16.58
N LYS A 209 5.31 23.29 -15.35
CA LYS A 209 5.78 24.50 -14.67
C LYS A 209 6.90 24.18 -13.68
N LEU A 210 7.87 25.07 -13.55
CA LEU A 210 8.99 24.96 -12.62
C LEU A 210 9.18 26.31 -11.91
N ASP A 211 9.03 26.32 -10.59
CA ASP A 211 9.23 27.48 -9.72
C ASP A 211 10.35 27.20 -8.71
N GLN A 212 11.28 28.13 -8.51
CA GLN A 212 12.22 28.05 -7.39
C GLN A 212 11.52 28.48 -6.10
N VAL A 213 11.61 27.66 -5.06
CA VAL A 213 11.03 27.98 -3.74
C VAL A 213 12.08 28.71 -2.92
N THR A 214 11.91 30.02 -2.76
CA THR A 214 12.68 30.83 -1.80
C THR A 214 12.28 30.50 -0.36
N SER A 215 13.29 30.38 0.51
CA SER A 215 13.13 30.21 1.97
C SER A 215 12.59 31.46 2.67
#